data_AF-A0ABD0YH78-F1
#
_entry.id   AF-A0ABD0YH78-F1
#
_cell.length_a   1.000
_cell.length_b   1.000
_cell.length_c   1.000
_cell.angle_alpha   90.00
_cell.angle_beta   90.00
_cell.angle_gamma   90.00
#
_symmetry.space_group_name_H-M   'P 1'
#
loop_
_entity.id
_entity.type
_entity.pdbx_description
1 polymer ?
#
loop_
_entity_poly.entity_id
_entity_poly.type
_entity_poly.pdbx_seq_one_letter_code
_entity_poly.pdbx_strand_id
1 'polypeptide(L)'
;MSDWTNELRPSMRKLRQAMDGLLKTARLTHSVFRLQEDRRAAQRACNVRYRRHVCFSHALTSLVTALMAKLWCQRLDPMFLQIMKAFGPLVCFEGLLSYHGDEIDMWGDMVVAIEDLKTVTFTISSTPAPSTINDPK
;
A
#
# COMPACT_ATOMS: atom_id res chain seq x y z
N MET A 1 38.60 -51.37 44.27
CA MET A 1 37.28 -51.03 43.66
C MET A 1 37.52 -49.76 42.86
N SER A 2 37.51 -49.85 41.53
CA SER A 2 37.78 -48.70 40.67
C SER A 2 36.74 -47.61 40.90
N ASP A 3 37.21 -46.37 41.01
CA ASP A 3 36.41 -45.20 41.32
C ASP A 3 35.62 -44.77 40.06
N TRP A 4 34.59 -45.54 39.71
CA TRP A 4 33.71 -45.32 38.54
C TRP A 4 33.15 -43.89 38.45
N THR A 5 33.02 -43.21 39.58
CA THR A 5 32.64 -41.80 39.70
C THR A 5 33.69 -40.85 39.12
N ASN A 6 34.99 -41.17 39.21
CA ASN A 6 36.07 -40.39 38.60
C ASN A 6 36.11 -40.59 37.08
N GLU A 7 35.76 -41.79 36.59
CA GLU A 7 35.66 -42.09 35.16
C GLU A 7 34.42 -41.46 34.50
N LEU A 8 33.30 -41.32 35.23
CA LEU A 8 32.05 -40.74 34.71
C LEU A 8 32.07 -39.20 34.64
N ARG A 9 32.79 -38.55 35.56
CA ARG A 9 32.91 -37.10 35.68
C ARG A 9 33.31 -36.37 34.38
N PRO A 10 34.30 -36.82 33.59
CA PRO A 10 34.65 -36.16 32.33
C PRO A 10 33.50 -36.22 31.30
N SER A 11 32.76 -37.32 31.24
CA SER A 11 31.62 -37.47 30.31
C SER A 11 30.47 -36.54 30.67
N MET A 12 30.14 -36.41 31.96
CA MET A 12 29.14 -35.44 32.43
C MET A 12 29.55 -33.99 32.15
N ARG A 13 30.84 -33.66 32.28
CA ARG A 13 31.36 -32.32 31.94
C ARG A 13 31.22 -32.02 30.45
N LYS A 14 31.59 -32.98 29.58
CA LYS A 14 31.43 -32.85 28.12
C LYS A 14 29.96 -32.67 27.73
N LEU A 15 29.06 -33.45 28.33
CA LEU A 15 27.62 -33.32 28.08
C LEU A 15 27.10 -31.94 28.49
N ARG A 16 27.50 -31.44 29.67
CA ARG A 16 27.08 -30.11 30.14
C ARG A 16 27.60 -29.00 29.22
N GLN A 17 28.85 -29.08 28.78
CA GLN A 17 29.42 -28.14 27.81
C GLN A 17 28.69 -28.20 26.45
N ALA A 18 28.35 -29.39 25.97
CA ALA A 18 27.59 -29.56 24.73
C ALA A 18 26.18 -28.96 24.87
N MET A 19 25.52 -29.16 26.02
CA MET A 19 24.21 -28.59 26.31
C MET A 19 24.25 -27.05 26.43
N ASP A 20 25.28 -26.49 27.06
CA ASP A 20 25.48 -25.04 27.12
C ASP A 20 25.75 -24.45 25.73
N GLY A 21 26.53 -25.16 24.91
CA GLY A 21 26.75 -24.83 23.50
C GLY A 21 25.44 -24.83 22.70
N LEU A 22 24.62 -25.88 22.86
CA LEU A 22 23.33 -25.99 22.20
C LEU A 22 22.36 -24.88 22.64
N LEU A 23 22.28 -24.58 23.94
CA LEU A 23 21.43 -23.50 24.46
C LEU A 23 21.83 -22.13 23.91
N LYS A 24 23.15 -21.85 23.80
CA LYS A 24 23.65 -20.61 23.18
C LYS A 24 23.25 -20.54 21.71
N THR A 25 23.46 -21.62 20.95
CA THR A 25 23.09 -21.69 19.54
C THR A 25 21.58 -21.50 19.37
N ALA A 26 20.75 -22.18 20.16
CA ALA A 26 19.30 -22.04 20.12
C ALA A 26 18.84 -20.60 20.37
N ARG A 27 19.42 -19.92 21.37
CA ARG A 27 19.11 -18.50 21.66
C ARG A 27 19.51 -17.58 20.51
N LEU A 28 20.69 -17.77 19.93
CA LEU A 28 21.14 -16.99 18.78
C LEU A 28 20.24 -17.21 17.57
N THR A 29 19.92 -18.47 17.26
CA THR A 29 19.02 -18.83 16.17
C THR A 29 17.64 -18.20 16.35
N HIS A 30 17.06 -18.25 17.54
CA HIS A 30 15.78 -17.59 17.84
C HIS A 30 15.84 -16.07 17.64
N SER A 31 16.89 -15.39 18.12
CA SER A 31 17.08 -13.96 17.90
C SER A 31 17.20 -13.61 16.41
N VAL A 32 17.90 -14.43 15.62
CA VAL A 32 17.99 -14.26 14.16
C VAL A 32 16.63 -14.43 13.50
N PHE A 33 15.85 -15.45 13.86
CA PHE A 33 14.51 -15.64 13.32
C PHE A 33 13.57 -14.46 13.62
N ARG A 34 13.61 -13.94 14.86
CA ARG A 34 12.83 -12.76 15.25
C ARG A 34 13.20 -11.52 14.43
N LEU A 35 14.49 -11.29 14.20
CA LEU A 35 14.97 -10.17 13.36
C LEU A 35 14.60 -10.36 11.87
N GLN A 36 14.62 -11.60 11.37
CA GLN A 36 14.21 -11.89 10.00
C GLN A 36 12.70 -11.75 9.78
N GLU A 37 11.89 -12.12 10.76
CA GLU A 37 10.43 -12.02 10.69
C GLU A 37 9.98 -10.56 10.57
N ASP A 38 10.57 -9.67 11.35
CA ASP A 38 10.29 -8.23 11.29
C ASP A 38 10.70 -7.64 9.92
N ARG A 39 11.85 -8.04 9.37
CA ARG A 39 12.27 -7.62 8.01
C ARG A 39 11.31 -8.09 6.93
N ARG A 40 10.85 -9.34 6.98
CA ARG A 40 9.88 -9.89 6.01
C ARG A 40 8.50 -9.25 6.17
N ALA A 41 8.06 -8.98 7.40
CA ALA A 41 6.83 -8.26 7.68
C ALA A 41 6.90 -6.80 7.18
N ALA A 42 8.00 -6.10 7.47
CA ALA A 42 8.26 -4.75 6.99
C ALA A 42 8.28 -4.69 5.45
N GLN A 43 8.95 -5.65 4.79
CA GLN A 43 8.94 -5.73 3.33
C GLN A 43 7.54 -5.94 2.76
N ARG A 44 6.74 -6.84 3.36
CA ARG A 44 5.35 -7.05 2.95
C ARG A 44 4.51 -5.78 3.12
N ALA A 45 4.63 -5.11 4.26
CA ALA A 45 3.93 -3.86 4.53
C ALA A 45 4.34 -2.75 3.53
N CYS A 46 5.63 -2.68 3.20
CA CYS A 46 6.15 -1.77 2.18
C CYS A 46 5.55 -2.06 0.80
N ASN A 47 5.55 -3.33 0.37
CA ASN A 47 4.98 -3.74 -0.91
C ASN A 47 3.48 -3.43 -1.01
N VAL A 48 2.72 -3.70 0.06
CA VAL A 48 1.27 -3.39 0.12
C VAL A 48 1.03 -1.89 0.03
N ARG A 49 1.79 -1.07 0.78
CA ARG A 49 1.69 0.39 0.68
C ARG A 49 2.01 0.88 -0.72
N TYR A 50 3.08 0.36 -1.32
CA TYR A 50 3.46 0.72 -2.69
C TYR A 50 2.34 0.41 -3.69
N ARG A 51 1.78 -0.80 -3.68
CA ARG A 51 0.64 -1.18 -4.53
C ARG A 51 -0.54 -0.24 -4.33
N ARG A 52 -0.89 0.07 -3.07
CA ARG A 52 -1.97 1.01 -2.75
C ARG A 52 -1.71 2.42 -3.29
N HIS A 53 -0.49 2.94 -3.19
CA HIS A 53 -0.14 4.24 -3.75
C HIS A 53 -0.25 4.26 -5.28
N VAL A 54 0.22 3.21 -5.96
CA VAL A 54 0.13 3.07 -7.41
C VAL A 54 -1.33 3.01 -7.85
N CYS A 55 -2.12 2.11 -7.26
CA CYS A 55 -3.53 1.95 -7.61
C CYS A 55 -4.35 3.21 -7.30
N PHE A 56 -4.09 3.88 -6.17
CA PHE A 56 -4.70 5.19 -5.87
C PHE A 56 -4.37 6.23 -6.94
N SER A 57 -3.12 6.27 -7.40
CA SER A 57 -2.69 7.19 -8.46
C SER A 57 -3.41 6.89 -9.78
N HIS A 58 -3.59 5.61 -10.12
CA HIS A 58 -4.37 5.19 -11.30
C HIS A 58 -5.85 5.58 -11.18
N ALA A 59 -6.48 5.31 -10.04
CA ALA A 59 -7.89 5.63 -9.80
C ALA A 59 -8.12 7.15 -9.85
N LEU A 60 -7.24 7.94 -9.19
CA LEU A 60 -7.32 9.39 -9.20
C LEU A 60 -7.08 9.98 -10.59
N THR A 61 -6.09 9.46 -11.32
CA THR A 61 -5.81 9.91 -12.69
C THR A 61 -7.00 9.63 -13.61
N SER A 62 -7.55 8.41 -13.57
CA SER A 62 -8.73 8.03 -14.34
C SER A 62 -9.92 8.96 -14.03
N LEU A 63 -10.18 9.23 -12.75
CA LEU A 63 -11.22 10.15 -12.31
C LEU A 63 -11.01 11.57 -12.85
N VAL A 64 -9.81 12.14 -12.66
CA VAL A 64 -9.48 13.49 -13.15
C VAL A 64 -9.65 13.56 -14.66
N THR A 65 -9.11 12.59 -15.40
CA THR A 65 -9.22 12.55 -16.87
C THR A 65 -10.66 12.42 -17.32
N ALA A 66 -11.48 11.60 -16.67
CA ALA A 66 -12.90 11.47 -17.00
C ALA A 66 -13.68 12.76 -16.72
N LEU A 67 -13.42 13.43 -15.59
CA LEU A 67 -14.02 14.73 -15.27
C LEU A 67 -13.61 15.78 -16.28
N MET A 68 -12.33 15.85 -16.63
CA MET A 68 -11.81 16.76 -17.62
C MET A 68 -12.42 16.51 -19.00
N ALA A 69 -12.53 15.27 -19.43
CA ALA A 69 -13.21 14.92 -20.68
C ALA A 69 -14.69 15.33 -20.66
N LYS A 70 -15.40 15.14 -19.53
CA LYS A 70 -16.78 15.61 -19.36
C LYS A 70 -16.90 17.13 -19.43
N LEU A 71 -15.96 17.86 -18.81
CA LEU A 71 -15.98 19.32 -18.77
C LEU A 71 -15.59 19.96 -20.11
N TRP A 72 -14.63 19.39 -20.84
CA TRP A 72 -14.11 19.96 -22.08
C TRP A 72 -14.82 19.48 -23.35
N CYS A 73 -15.26 18.22 -23.39
CA CYS A 73 -15.80 17.64 -24.62
C CYS A 73 -17.33 17.67 -24.70
N GLN A 74 -18.02 18.14 -23.65
CA GLN A 74 -19.49 18.24 -23.64
C GLN A 74 -19.95 19.67 -23.39
N ARG A 75 -21.08 20.06 -23.98
CA ARG A 75 -21.74 21.32 -23.65
C ARG A 75 -22.22 21.22 -22.20
N LEU A 76 -21.63 22.01 -21.33
CA LEU A 76 -21.91 21.98 -19.90
C LEU A 76 -23.34 22.44 -19.61
N ASP A 77 -24.13 21.56 -19.02
CA ASP A 77 -25.44 21.89 -18.48
C ASP A 77 -25.25 22.71 -17.18
N PRO A 78 -25.86 23.90 -17.04
CA PRO A 78 -25.82 24.67 -15.80
C PRO A 78 -26.23 23.86 -14.56
N MET A 79 -27.21 22.95 -14.69
CA MET A 79 -27.65 22.10 -13.59
C MET A 79 -26.55 21.11 -13.18
N PHE A 80 -25.87 20.50 -14.15
CA PHE A 80 -24.70 19.64 -13.89
C PHE A 80 -23.61 20.40 -13.13
N LEU A 81 -23.27 21.62 -13.54
CA LEU A 81 -22.25 22.42 -12.85
C LEU A 81 -22.66 22.80 -11.42
N GLN A 82 -23.95 23.09 -11.20
CA GLN A 82 -24.48 23.38 -9.87
C GLN A 82 -24.39 22.15 -8.96
N ILE A 83 -24.78 20.97 -9.45
CA ILE A 83 -24.66 19.71 -8.71
C ILE A 83 -23.19 19.40 -8.41
N MET A 84 -22.31 19.49 -9.42
CA MET A 84 -20.88 19.27 -9.28
C MET A 84 -20.25 20.19 -8.23
N LYS A 85 -20.68 21.45 -8.14
CA LYS A 85 -20.19 22.40 -7.14
C LYS A 85 -20.74 22.13 -5.73
N ALA A 86 -21.96 21.61 -5.62
CA ALA A 86 -22.63 21.38 -4.34
C ALA A 86 -22.25 20.03 -3.70
N PHE A 87 -22.18 18.97 -4.49
CA PHE A 87 -22.01 17.59 -4.01
C PHE A 87 -20.70 16.95 -4.46
N GLY A 88 -19.99 17.55 -5.43
CA GLY A 88 -18.82 16.95 -6.04
C GLY A 88 -19.18 15.89 -7.11
N PRO A 89 -18.16 15.22 -7.66
CA PRO A 89 -18.35 14.20 -8.68
C PRO A 89 -18.94 12.90 -8.11
N LEU A 90 -19.98 12.38 -8.75
CA LEU A 90 -20.41 10.99 -8.59
C LEU A 90 -19.80 10.16 -9.71
N VAL A 91 -19.07 9.10 -9.36
CA VAL A 91 -18.35 8.27 -10.32
C VAL A 91 -18.65 6.80 -10.16
N CYS A 92 -18.70 6.11 -11.28
CA CYS A 92 -18.85 4.66 -11.36
C CYS A 92 -17.57 4.10 -12.00
N PHE A 93 -16.98 3.11 -11.36
CA PHE A 93 -15.87 2.34 -11.90
C PHE A 93 -16.36 0.94 -12.23
N GLU A 94 -16.09 0.50 -13.45
CA GLU A 94 -16.41 -0.84 -13.91
C GLU A 94 -15.10 -1.60 -14.14
N GLY A 95 -14.96 -2.76 -13.48
CA GLY A 95 -13.81 -3.63 -13.64
C GLY A 95 -14.12 -4.76 -14.62
N LEU A 96 -13.32 -4.88 -15.68
CA LEU A 96 -13.45 -5.93 -16.70
C LEU A 96 -12.43 -7.06 -16.51
N LEU A 97 -11.98 -7.26 -15.27
CA LEU A 97 -11.04 -8.33 -14.90
C LEU A 97 -11.77 -9.66 -14.75
N SER A 98 -11.10 -10.76 -15.05
CA SER A 98 -11.62 -12.10 -14.77
C SER A 98 -11.34 -12.50 -13.31
N TYR A 99 -12.07 -13.49 -12.81
CA TYR A 99 -11.92 -14.03 -11.45
C TYR A 99 -10.80 -15.08 -11.33
N HIS A 100 -9.71 -14.95 -12.09
CA HIS A 100 -8.66 -15.96 -12.15
C HIS A 100 -7.27 -15.37 -11.96
N GLY A 101 -6.41 -16.10 -11.24
CA GLY A 101 -4.99 -15.77 -11.08
C GLY A 101 -4.79 -14.40 -10.46
N ASP A 102 -3.84 -13.64 -11.01
CA ASP A 102 -3.42 -12.34 -10.46
C ASP A 102 -4.50 -11.25 -10.60
N GLU A 103 -5.51 -11.46 -11.45
CA GLU A 103 -6.57 -10.48 -11.68
C GLU A 103 -7.46 -10.27 -10.45
N ILE A 104 -7.58 -11.28 -9.57
CA ILE A 104 -8.32 -11.14 -8.30
C ILE A 104 -7.61 -10.15 -7.36
N ASP A 105 -6.28 -10.20 -7.32
CA ASP A 105 -5.46 -9.33 -6.49
C ASP A 105 -5.43 -7.92 -7.06
N MET A 106 -5.41 -7.78 -8.39
CA MET A 106 -5.55 -6.50 -9.08
C MET A 106 -6.90 -5.84 -8.78
N TRP A 107 -7.99 -6.63 -8.81
CA TRP A 107 -9.32 -6.16 -8.44
C TRP A 107 -9.35 -5.68 -6.98
N GLY A 108 -8.79 -6.46 -6.06
CA GLY A 108 -8.72 -6.11 -4.64
C GLY A 108 -7.96 -4.80 -4.38
N ASP A 109 -6.80 -4.60 -5.02
CA ASP A 109 -6.05 -3.36 -4.90
C ASP A 109 -6.84 -2.15 -5.44
N MET A 110 -7.53 -2.32 -6.57
CA MET A 110 -8.26 -1.24 -7.21
C MET A 110 -9.51 -0.84 -6.41
N VAL A 111 -10.23 -1.80 -5.82
CA VAL A 111 -11.38 -1.51 -4.94
C VAL A 111 -10.97 -0.64 -3.76
N VAL A 112 -9.87 -0.98 -3.08
CA VAL A 112 -9.35 -0.17 -1.96
C VAL A 112 -8.94 1.22 -2.45
N ALA A 113 -8.25 1.30 -3.60
CA ALA A 113 -7.85 2.57 -4.19
C ALA A 113 -9.05 3.47 -4.55
N ILE A 114 -10.13 2.90 -5.10
CA ILE A 114 -11.37 3.63 -5.40
C ILE A 114 -12.04 4.10 -4.11
N GLU A 115 -12.10 3.27 -3.08
CA GLU A 115 -12.68 3.66 -1.80
C GLU A 115 -11.90 4.83 -1.18
N ASP A 116 -10.57 4.83 -1.30
CA ASP A 116 -9.71 5.91 -0.81
C ASP A 116 -9.94 7.24 -1.52
N LEU A 117 -10.53 7.27 -2.73
CA LEU A 117 -10.90 8.52 -3.40
C LEU A 117 -11.90 9.35 -2.61
N LYS A 118 -12.61 8.77 -1.62
CA LYS A 118 -13.46 9.51 -0.67
C LYS A 118 -12.70 10.57 0.13
N THR A 119 -11.36 10.45 0.21
CA THR A 119 -10.48 11.41 0.86
C THR A 119 -10.12 12.60 -0.02
N VAL A 120 -10.45 12.56 -1.32
CA VAL A 120 -10.15 13.59 -2.30
C VAL A 120 -11.35 14.50 -2.47
N THR A 121 -11.13 15.82 -2.32
CA THR A 121 -12.16 16.83 -2.59
C THR A 121 -11.81 17.58 -3.87
N PHE A 122 -12.77 17.66 -4.79
CA PHE A 122 -12.65 18.43 -6.03
C PHE A 122 -13.34 19.78 -5.86
N THR A 123 -12.61 20.87 -6.08
CA THR A 123 -13.15 22.23 -6.01
C THR A 123 -13.06 22.88 -7.38
N ILE A 124 -14.19 23.30 -7.92
CA ILE A 124 -14.25 24.04 -9.18
C ILE A 124 -14.27 25.54 -8.87
N SER A 125 -13.24 26.25 -9.32
CA SER A 125 -13.14 27.71 -9.21
C SER A 125 -13.24 28.36 -10.58
N SER A 126 -14.01 29.45 -10.70
CA SER A 126 -13.98 30.29 -11.89
C SER A 126 -12.74 31.17 -11.83
N THR A 127 -11.92 31.14 -12.88
CA THR A 127 -10.83 32.08 -13.08
C THR A 127 -11.30 33.22 -13.99
N PRO A 128 -11.16 34.50 -13.60
CA PRO A 128 -11.45 35.62 -14.50
C PRO A 128 -10.55 35.55 -15.73
N ALA A 129 -11.08 35.93 -16.89
CA ALA A 129 -10.32 35.96 -18.13
C ALA A 129 -9.10 36.89 -18.00
N PRO A 130 -7.95 36.56 -18.62
CA PRO A 130 -6.80 37.45 -18.59
C PRO A 130 -7.20 38.80 -19.19
N SER A 131 -7.06 39.87 -18.41
CA SER A 131 -7.26 41.24 -18.88
C SER A 131 -6.31 41.50 -20.04
N THR A 132 -6.84 41.68 -21.25
CA THR A 132 -6.07 42.15 -22.40
C THR A 132 -5.44 43.49 -22.02
N ILE A 133 -4.12 43.50 -21.88
CA ILE A 133 -3.33 44.70 -21.68
C ILE A 133 -3.56 45.57 -22.93
N ASN A 134 -4.14 46.75 -22.71
CA ASN A 134 -4.47 47.71 -23.74
C ASN A 134 -3.23 48.09 -24.58
N ASP A 135 -3.38 48.07 -25.90
CA ASP A 135 -2.46 48.70 -26.84
C ASP A 135 -2.35 50.22 -26.55
N PRO A 136 -1.14 50.81 -26.48
CA PRO A 136 -0.99 52.25 -26.36
C PRO A 136 -1.30 52.94 -27.70
N LYS A 137 -2.06 54.04 -27.59
CA LYS A 137 -2.43 54.99 -28.65
C LYS A 137 -1.24 55.61 -29.37
#